data_AF-A0A7R8UMN0-F1
#
_entry.id   AF-A0A7R8UMN0-F1
#
_cell.length_a   1.000
_cell.length_b   1.000
_cell.length_c   1.000
_cell.angle_alpha   90.00
_cell.angle_beta   90.00
_cell.angle_gamma   90.00
#
_symmetry.space_group_name_H-M   'P 1'
#
loop_
_entity.id
_entity.type
_entity.pdbx_description
1 polymer ?
#
loop_
_entity_poly.entity_id
_entity_poly.type
_entity_poly.pdbx_seq_one_letter_code
_entity_poly.pdbx_strand_id
1 'polypeptide(L)' 'MASNSSVGKFICGAALAVFLYYFFWVSVLPFMLIEEDNWIHGLFPPLQYAFAIPAIFGVFFIGGLSVFTLVKIRHFI' A
#
# COMPACT_ATOMS: atom_id res chain seq x y z
N MET A 1 -1.10 12.76 -28.15
CA MET A 1 -0.61 12.89 -26.76
C MET A 1 -1.72 12.95 -25.70
N ALA A 2 -2.98 13.31 -26.03
CA ALA A 2 -4.09 13.40 -25.07
C ALA A 2 -4.83 12.07 -24.75
N SER A 3 -4.63 11.00 -25.53
CA SER A 3 -5.39 9.73 -25.40
C SER A 3 -5.22 9.03 -24.04
N ASN A 4 -4.09 9.22 -23.37
CA ASN A 4 -3.81 8.57 -22.07
C ASN A 4 -4.19 9.46 -20.87
N SER A 5 -4.64 10.70 -21.09
CA SER A 5 -4.94 11.63 -19.99
C SER A 5 -6.11 11.12 -19.13
N SER A 6 -7.15 10.57 -19.78
CA SER A 6 -8.30 10.00 -19.08
C SER A 6 -7.92 8.77 -18.24
N VAL A 7 -7.05 7.91 -18.79
CA VAL A 7 -6.51 6.74 -18.07
C VAL A 7 -5.64 7.18 -16.89
N GLY A 8 -4.77 8.18 -17.08
CA GLY A 8 -3.95 8.73 -16.01
C GLY A 8 -4.77 9.34 -14.88
N LYS A 9 -5.84 10.08 -15.20
CA LYS A 9 -6.77 10.60 -14.20
C LYS A 9 -7.47 9.48 -13.43
N PHE A 10 -7.89 8.42 -14.12
CA PHE A 10 -8.51 7.26 -13.48
C PHE A 10 -7.53 6.54 -12.54
N ILE A 11 -6.30 6.30 -12.99
CA ILE A 11 -5.24 5.68 -12.18
C ILE A 11 -4.92 6.54 -10.95
N CYS A 12 -4.77 7.87 -11.12
CA CYS A 12 -4.56 8.78 -9.98
C CYS A 12 -5.73 8.75 -9.00
N GLY A 13 -6.96 8.78 -9.49
CA GLY A 13 -8.16 8.70 -8.64
C GLY A 13 -8.23 7.39 -7.86
N ALA A 14 -7.98 6.27 -8.54
CA ALA A 14 -7.94 4.96 -7.90
C ALA A 14 -6.81 4.85 -6.88
N ALA A 15 -5.61 5.33 -7.21
CA ALA A 15 -4.47 5.36 -6.30
C ALA A 15 -4.75 6.22 -5.06
N LEU A 16 -5.37 7.39 -5.24
CA LEU A 16 -5.77 8.27 -4.15
C LEU A 16 -6.80 7.59 -3.24
N ALA A 17 -7.80 6.91 -3.83
CA ALA A 17 -8.83 6.21 -3.06
C ALA A 17 -8.23 5.08 -2.21
N VAL A 18 -7.36 4.26 -2.80
CA VAL A 18 -6.64 3.18 -2.09
C VAL A 18 -5.72 3.77 -1.01
N PHE A 19 -5.03 4.86 -1.31
CA PHE A 19 -4.18 5.56 -0.36
C PHE A 19 -4.98 6.06 0.84
N LEU A 20 -6.11 6.73 0.62
CA LEU A 20 -6.96 7.23 1.70
C LEU A 20 -7.50 6.08 2.54
N TYR A 21 -7.97 5.00 1.91
CA TYR A 21 -8.44 3.81 2.63
C TYR A 21 -7.35 3.26 3.56
N TYR A 22 -6.13 3.07 3.06
CA TYR A 22 -5.01 2.59 3.87
C TYR A 22 -4.56 3.59 4.93
N PHE A 23 -4.56 4.89 4.62
CA PHE A 23 -4.20 5.94 5.56
C PHE A 23 -5.17 5.96 6.75
N PHE A 24 -6.48 5.93 6.50
CA PHE A 24 -7.46 5.85 7.59
C PHE A 24 -7.32 4.54 8.38
N TRP A 25 -7.08 3.42 7.69
CA TRP A 25 -6.93 2.13 8.35
C TRP A 25 -5.69 2.06 9.26
N VAL A 26 -4.53 2.53 8.80
CA VAL A 26 -3.26 2.44 9.55
C VAL A 26 -3.10 3.58 10.55
N SER A 27 -3.51 4.80 10.18
CA SER A 27 -3.19 6.02 10.93
C SER A 27 -4.34 6.58 11.76
N VAL A 28 -5.60 6.21 11.49
CA VAL A 28 -6.76 6.76 12.22
C VAL A 28 -7.43 5.69 13.07
N LEU A 29 -7.71 4.51 12.51
CA LEU A 29 -8.38 3.41 13.21
C LEU A 29 -7.75 3.04 14.58
N PRO A 30 -6.42 2.91 14.75
CA PRO A 30 -5.84 2.54 16.05
C PRO A 30 -5.98 3.61 17.13
N PHE A 31 -6.20 4.86 16.76
CA PHE A 31 -6.38 5.97 17.72
C PHE A 31 -7.85 6.30 17.96
N MET A 32 -8.75 5.70 17.18
CA MET A 32 -10.18 5.86 17.34
C MET A 32 -10.60 5.02 18.56
N LEU A 33 -11.03 5.68 19.63
CA LEU A 33 -11.56 5.06 20.86
C LEU A 33 -12.95 4.48 20.60
N ILE A 34 -13.04 3.54 19.66
CA ILE A 34 -14.28 2.88 19.29
C ILE A 34 -14.35 1.55 20.05
N GLU A 35 -15.48 1.26 20.69
CA GLU A 35 -15.74 -0.06 21.28
C GLU A 35 -15.74 -1.13 20.17
N GLU A 36 -15.17 -2.31 20.43
CA GLU A 36 -14.95 -3.37 19.41
C GLU A 36 -16.21 -3.80 18.65
N ASP A 37 -17.41 -3.53 19.19
CA ASP A 37 -18.72 -3.88 18.61
C ASP A 37 -19.33 -2.80 17.69
N ASN A 38 -18.52 -1.87 17.20
CA ASN A 38 -19.00 -0.86 16.25
C ASN A 38 -18.86 -1.33 14.79
N TRP A 39 -19.90 -1.08 14.00
CA TRP A 39 -19.98 -1.40 12.56
C TRP A 39 -18.77 -0.94 11.74
N ILE A 40 -18.06 0.10 12.20
CA ILE A 40 -16.87 0.67 11.57
C ILE A 40 -15.72 -0.36 11.56
N HIS A 41 -15.57 -1.19 12.60
CA HIS A 41 -14.56 -2.24 12.63
C HIS A 41 -14.81 -3.34 11.59
N GLY A 42 -16.06 -3.53 11.15
CA GLY A 42 -16.39 -4.46 10.06
C GLY A 42 -15.95 -3.97 8.67
N LEU A 43 -15.67 -2.68 8.50
CA LEU A 43 -15.18 -2.11 7.24
C LEU A 43 -13.67 -2.29 7.05
N PHE A 44 -12.93 -2.57 8.13
CA PHE A 44 -11.48 -2.64 8.12
C PHE A 44 -11.00 -4.02 8.58
N PRO A 45 -10.02 -4.63 7.89
CA PRO A 45 -9.44 -5.88 8.37
C PRO A 45 -8.73 -5.68 9.72
N PRO A 46 -8.41 -6.77 10.43
CA PRO A 46 -7.75 -6.70 11.73
C PRO A 46 -6.46 -5.86 11.69
N LEU A 47 -6.23 -5.09 12.75
CA LEU A 47 -5.11 -4.12 12.84
C LEU A 47 -3.73 -4.76 12.63
N GLN A 48 -3.60 -6.06 12.94
CA GLN A 48 -2.37 -6.83 12.71
C GLN A 48 -1.95 -6.83 11.23
N TYR A 49 -2.93 -6.84 10.31
CA TYR A 49 -2.68 -6.81 8.87
C TYR A 49 -2.37 -5.41 8.33
N ALA A 50 -2.78 -4.35 9.04
CA ALA A 50 -2.55 -2.97 8.63
C ALA A 50 -1.05 -2.66 8.48
N PHE A 51 -0.21 -3.17 9.39
CA PHE A 51 1.24 -3.03 9.33
C PHE A 51 1.95 -4.14 8.56
N ALA A 52 1.39 -5.37 8.59
CA ALA A 52 2.01 -6.52 7.92
C ALA A 52 2.04 -6.35 6.40
N ILE A 53 0.95 -5.85 5.78
CA ILE A 53 0.89 -5.75 4.31
C ILE A 53 1.95 -4.78 3.75
N PRO A 54 2.09 -3.54 4.26
CA PRO A 54 3.18 -2.64 3.83
C PRO A 54 4.57 -3.19 4.11
N ALA A 55 4.78 -3.87 5.25
CA ALA A 55 6.07 -4.45 5.60
C ALA A 55 6.48 -5.56 4.62
N ILE A 56 5.57 -6.48 4.33
CA ILE A 56 5.79 -7.57 3.36
C ILE A 56 6.09 -6.97 1.98
N PHE A 57 5.30 -6.00 1.53
CA PHE A 57 5.53 -5.32 0.26
C PHE A 57 6.90 -4.64 0.21
N GLY A 58 7.31 -3.96 1.28
CA GLY A 58 8.62 -3.33 1.42
C GLY A 58 9.76 -4.34 1.34
N VAL A 59 9.64 -5.48 2.02
CA VAL A 59 10.66 -6.56 1.97
C VAL A 59 10.78 -7.14 0.56
N PHE A 60 9.66 -7.42 -0.11
CA PHE A 60 9.70 -7.91 -1.49
C PHE A 60 10.26 -6.88 -2.47
N PHE A 61 9.92 -5.60 -2.28
CA PHE A 61 10.41 -4.53 -3.14
C PHE A 61 11.92 -4.33 -2.98
N ILE A 62 12.40 -4.19 -1.74
CA ILE A 62 13.84 -4.04 -1.46
C ILE A 62 14.60 -5.30 -1.88
N GLY A 63 14.11 -6.49 -1.52
CA GLY A 63 14.72 -7.75 -1.91
C GLY A 63 14.79 -7.91 -3.43
N GLY A 64 13.72 -7.57 -4.14
CA GLY A 64 13.68 -7.56 -5.60
C GLY A 64 14.70 -6.59 -6.20
N LEU A 65 14.80 -5.37 -5.67
CA LEU A 65 15.79 -4.38 -6.10
C LEU A 65 17.23 -4.86 -5.83
N SER A 66 17.49 -5.48 -4.69
CA SER A 66 18.79 -6.04 -4.35
C SER A 66 19.19 -7.15 -5.32
N VAL A 67 18.29 -8.10 -5.60
CA VAL A 67 18.54 -9.18 -6.57
C VAL A 67 18.77 -8.63 -7.98
N PHE A 68 17.92 -7.70 -8.43
CA PHE A 68 18.07 -7.04 -9.72
C PHE A 68 19.45 -6.36 -9.85
N THR A 69 19.84 -5.62 -8.82
CA THR A 69 21.13 -4.91 -8.76
C THR A 69 22.30 -5.90 -8.81
N LEU A 70 22.27 -6.99 -8.03
CA LEU A 70 23.31 -8.02 -8.03
C LEU A 70 23.44 -8.72 -9.39
N VAL A 71 22.32 -9.09 -10.01
CA VAL A 71 22.31 -9.72 -11.34
C VAL A 71 22.91 -8.78 -12.38
N LYS A 72 22.57 -7.48 -12.33
CA LYS A 72 23.07 -6.50 -13.30
C LYS A 72 24.55 -6.18 -13.09
N ILE A 73 25.01 -6.05 -11.84
CA ILE A 73 26.42 -5.82 -11.52
C ILE A 73 27.28 -7.02 -11.92
N ARG A 74 26.83 -8.26 -11.63
CA ARG A 74 27.55 -9.47 -12.01
C ARG A 74 27.73 -9.63 -13.52
N HIS A 75 26.88 -9.01 -14.33
CA HIS A 75 27.02 -9.02 -15.79
C HIS A 75 28.10 -8.05 -16.29
N PHE A 76 28.51 -7.07 -15.49
CA PHE A 76 29.52 -6.07 -15.85
C PHE A 76 30.94 -6.41 -15.38
N ILE A 77 31.10 -7.39 -14.49
CA ILE A 77 32.37 -7.95 -13.99
C ILE A 77 32.69 -9.20 -14.80
#